data_AF-A0A1V6SGD8-F1
#
_entry.id   AF-A0A1V6SGD8-F1
#
_cell.length_a   1.000
_cell.length_b   1.000
_cell.length_c   1.000
_cell.angle_alpha   90.00
_cell.angle_beta   90.00
_cell.angle_gamma   90.00
#
_symmetry.space_group_name_H-M   'P 1'
#
loop_
_entity.id
_entity.type
_entity.pdbx_description
1 polymer ?
#
loop_
_entity_poly.entity_id
_entity_poly.type
_entity_poly.pdbx_seq_one_letter_code
_entity_poly.pdbx_strand_id
1 'polypeptide(L)'
;MVYHVYLNWTGNQYNGREILVFPNRQYADEFYNRCVTTTAPGTVNPLSDVVRYSPQFWTFHAATAESRPYFFIDSNAKDLMATTMAARINGYDNNHATGAMPVIPNDATSNVEYVSGGVYYIRTKTTPHLYWSVRDGNNGFITLDTRKATKFRINRDDSGKPSPAPENDRRVLERKDDVQLHALSSSGSHNIGVIGQSVSVNATSFRFSFGSFYNGDFGADWDEKPNYTANPTLAYKVEYVGEEWELVN
;
A
#
# COMPACT_ATOMS: atom_id res chain seq x y z
N MET A 1 -10.83 8.76 6.87
CA MET A 1 -11.40 9.20 5.57
C MET A 1 -11.68 7.94 4.76
N VAL A 2 -12.85 7.83 4.13
CA VAL A 2 -13.16 6.68 3.26
C VAL A 2 -12.31 6.72 1.99
N TYR A 3 -12.06 5.55 1.40
CA TYR A 3 -11.27 5.40 0.18
C TYR A 3 -12.17 4.97 -0.99
N HIS A 4 -12.08 5.67 -2.11
CA HIS A 4 -12.90 5.43 -3.28
C HIS A 4 -12.08 4.76 -4.38
N VAL A 5 -12.66 3.72 -4.97
CA VAL A 5 -12.14 3.06 -6.18
C VAL A 5 -13.18 3.19 -7.27
N TYR A 6 -12.78 3.78 -8.38
CA TYR A 6 -13.54 3.80 -9.62
C TYR A 6 -13.34 2.51 -10.39
N LEU A 7 -14.44 1.87 -10.76
CA LEU A 7 -14.46 0.70 -11.62
C LEU A 7 -15.07 1.05 -12.97
N ASN A 8 -14.36 0.68 -14.04
CA ASN A 8 -14.87 0.78 -15.40
C ASN A 8 -15.10 -0.59 -16.02
N TRP A 9 -16.31 -0.87 -16.47
CA TRP A 9 -16.61 -2.05 -17.27
C TRP A 9 -16.13 -1.84 -18.71
N THR A 10 -15.22 -2.70 -19.16
CA THR A 10 -14.74 -2.72 -20.54
C THR A 10 -15.83 -3.23 -21.50
N GLY A 11 -16.01 -2.55 -22.64
CA GLY A 11 -16.95 -2.95 -23.69
C GLY A 11 -18.41 -2.51 -23.49
N ASN A 12 -18.76 -1.84 -22.38
CA ASN A 12 -20.10 -1.30 -22.16
C ASN A 12 -20.07 0.16 -21.67
N GLN A 13 -20.14 1.09 -22.60
CA GLN A 13 -20.05 2.54 -22.30
C GLN A 13 -21.26 3.09 -21.52
N TYR A 14 -22.38 2.37 -21.48
CA TYR A 14 -23.66 2.85 -20.91
C TYR A 14 -23.90 2.36 -19.49
N ASN A 15 -23.46 1.13 -19.15
CA ASN A 15 -23.71 0.52 -17.84
C ASN A 15 -22.44 0.36 -16.98
N GLY A 16 -21.34 0.98 -17.41
CA GLY A 16 -20.02 0.51 -17.05
C GLY A 16 -19.26 1.29 -15.99
N ARG A 17 -19.90 2.01 -15.07
CA ARG A 17 -19.18 2.84 -14.09
C ARG A 17 -19.69 2.58 -12.68
N GLU A 18 -18.81 2.18 -11.79
CA GLU A 18 -19.14 1.90 -10.39
C GLU A 18 -18.12 2.55 -9.46
N ILE A 19 -18.54 2.90 -8.24
CA ILE A 19 -17.63 3.34 -7.19
C ILE A 19 -17.77 2.39 -6.01
N LEU A 20 -16.66 1.72 -5.68
CA LEU A 20 -16.55 1.00 -4.42
C LEU A 20 -15.98 1.92 -3.35
N VAL A 21 -16.59 1.89 -2.17
CA VAL A 21 -16.17 2.69 -1.02
C VAL A 21 -15.62 1.76 0.05
N PHE A 22 -14.34 1.93 0.37
CA PHE A 22 -13.61 1.18 1.37
C PHE A 22 -13.39 2.04 2.62
N PRO A 23 -13.24 1.45 3.82
CA PRO A 23 -12.88 2.20 5.03
C PRO A 23 -11.55 2.94 4.89
N ASN A 24 -10.59 2.35 4.17
CA ASN A 24 -9.29 2.91 3.83
C ASN A 24 -8.71 2.19 2.61
N ARG A 25 -7.55 2.67 2.14
CA ARG A 25 -6.84 2.09 0.99
C ARG A 25 -6.44 0.62 1.21
N GLN A 26 -6.02 0.25 2.41
CA GLN A 26 -5.50 -1.08 2.70
C GLN A 26 -6.55 -2.17 2.44
N TYR A 27 -7.82 -1.90 2.75
CA TYR A 27 -8.90 -2.82 2.41
C TYR A 27 -9.13 -2.92 0.90
N ALA A 28 -8.99 -1.84 0.14
CA ALA A 28 -9.09 -1.87 -1.32
C ALA A 28 -7.95 -2.69 -1.94
N ASP A 29 -6.73 -2.54 -1.42
CA ASP A 29 -5.54 -3.28 -1.86
C ASP A 29 -5.68 -4.79 -1.62
N GLU A 30 -6.08 -5.17 -0.40
CA GLU A 30 -6.36 -6.57 -0.03
C GLU A 30 -7.52 -7.15 -0.84
N PHE A 31 -8.56 -6.36 -1.12
CA PHE A 31 -9.69 -6.79 -1.94
C PHE A 31 -9.30 -7.00 -3.40
N TYR A 32 -8.49 -6.11 -3.98
CA TYR A 32 -7.97 -6.25 -5.33
C TYR A 32 -7.17 -7.55 -5.49
N ASN A 33 -6.27 -7.83 -4.54
CA ASN A 33 -5.49 -9.06 -4.57
C ASN A 33 -6.39 -10.31 -4.51
N ARG A 34 -7.45 -10.31 -3.70
CA ARG A 34 -8.44 -11.41 -3.71
C ARG A 34 -9.12 -11.54 -5.06
N CYS A 35 -9.55 -10.44 -5.68
CA CYS A 35 -10.18 -10.46 -7.00
C CYS A 35 -9.29 -11.17 -8.03
N VAL A 36 -7.97 -10.98 -7.99
CA VAL A 36 -7.06 -11.59 -8.98
C VAL A 36 -6.47 -12.94 -8.57
N THR A 37 -6.52 -13.31 -7.28
CA THR A 37 -5.88 -14.55 -6.77
C THR A 37 -6.86 -15.63 -6.32
N THR A 38 -8.11 -15.31 -5.98
CA THR A 38 -9.05 -16.31 -5.47
C THR A 38 -9.56 -17.20 -6.60
N THR A 39 -9.09 -18.44 -6.62
CA THR A 39 -9.67 -19.53 -7.41
C THR A 39 -10.29 -20.54 -6.46
N ALA A 40 -11.61 -20.72 -6.46
CA ALA A 40 -12.18 -21.87 -5.77
C ALA A 40 -11.81 -23.15 -6.54
N PRO A 41 -11.51 -24.28 -5.85
CA PRO A 41 -11.11 -25.52 -6.50
C PRO A 41 -12.14 -25.96 -7.55
N GLY A 42 -11.72 -26.11 -8.81
CA GLY A 42 -12.59 -26.53 -9.91
C GLY A 42 -13.41 -25.42 -10.57
N THR A 43 -13.20 -24.14 -10.22
CA THR A 43 -13.89 -23.00 -10.84
C THR A 43 -12.90 -21.96 -11.38
N VAL A 44 -13.25 -21.32 -12.48
CA VAL A 44 -12.50 -20.18 -13.03
C VAL A 44 -12.79 -18.97 -12.15
N ASN A 45 -11.75 -18.25 -11.73
CA ASN A 45 -11.92 -16.99 -11.02
C ASN A 45 -12.65 -15.97 -11.92
N PRO A 46 -13.88 -15.53 -11.57
CA PRO A 46 -14.69 -14.64 -12.41
C PRO A 46 -14.13 -13.23 -12.53
N LEU A 47 -13.11 -12.87 -11.75
CA LEU A 47 -12.44 -11.56 -11.72
C LEU A 47 -10.94 -11.64 -12.02
N SER A 48 -10.49 -12.74 -12.64
CA SER A 48 -9.07 -12.91 -13.00
C SER A 48 -8.56 -11.90 -14.03
N ASP A 49 -9.47 -11.20 -14.71
CA ASP A 49 -9.20 -10.17 -15.73
C ASP A 49 -9.39 -8.74 -15.22
N VAL A 50 -9.61 -8.54 -13.91
CA VAL A 50 -9.61 -7.21 -13.32
C VAL A 50 -8.21 -6.62 -13.46
N VAL A 51 -8.12 -5.43 -14.07
CA VAL A 51 -6.89 -4.68 -14.27
C VAL A 51 -6.92 -3.42 -13.42
N ARG A 52 -5.89 -3.23 -12.58
CA ARG A 52 -5.69 -2.02 -11.79
C ARG A 52 -4.67 -1.11 -12.47
N TYR A 53 -5.12 0.01 -13.02
CA TYR A 53 -4.24 1.00 -13.66
C TYR A 53 -3.66 1.99 -12.65
N SER A 54 -4.40 2.26 -11.56
CA SER A 54 -3.93 3.01 -10.41
C SER A 54 -4.65 2.51 -9.16
N PRO A 55 -4.20 2.88 -7.94
CA PRO A 55 -4.88 2.49 -6.71
C PRO A 55 -6.38 2.80 -6.68
N GLN A 56 -6.82 3.87 -7.36
CA GLN A 56 -8.22 4.31 -7.38
C GLN A 56 -8.94 4.06 -8.71
N PHE A 57 -8.31 3.45 -9.72
CA PHE A 57 -8.92 3.22 -11.03
C PHE A 57 -8.65 1.81 -11.54
N TRP A 58 -9.69 0.99 -11.53
CA TRP A 58 -9.64 -0.38 -12.01
C TRP A 58 -10.63 -0.57 -13.17
N THR A 59 -10.36 -1.58 -13.99
CA THR A 59 -11.24 -2.00 -15.07
C THR A 59 -11.49 -3.49 -15.01
N PHE A 60 -12.63 -3.93 -15.48
CA PHE A 60 -13.00 -5.33 -15.48
C PHE A 60 -13.89 -5.65 -16.68
N HIS A 61 -13.97 -6.92 -17.06
CA HIS A 61 -14.90 -7.38 -18.08
C HIS A 61 -16.06 -8.14 -17.42
N ALA A 62 -17.27 -7.60 -17.50
CA ALA A 62 -18.44 -8.28 -16.95
C ALA A 62 -19.04 -9.23 -18.00
N ALA A 63 -18.57 -10.49 -18.01
CA ALA A 63 -19.18 -11.55 -18.79
C ALA A 63 -20.50 -12.02 -18.16
N THR A 64 -20.58 -12.06 -16.82
CA THR A 64 -21.77 -12.39 -16.04
C THR A 64 -21.99 -11.38 -14.90
N ALA A 65 -23.10 -11.50 -14.17
CA ALA A 65 -23.32 -10.68 -12.98
C ALA A 65 -22.26 -10.96 -11.90
N GLU A 66 -21.83 -12.21 -11.76
CA GLU A 66 -20.83 -12.68 -10.80
C GLU A 66 -19.42 -12.18 -11.12
N SER A 67 -19.14 -11.80 -12.37
CA SER A 67 -17.90 -11.12 -12.81
C SER A 67 -17.86 -9.63 -12.43
N ARG A 68 -18.66 -9.20 -11.44
CA ARG A 68 -18.62 -7.83 -10.92
C ARG A 68 -17.96 -7.83 -9.53
N PRO A 69 -16.98 -6.94 -9.29
CA PRO A 69 -16.32 -6.82 -7.98
C PRO A 69 -17.30 -6.68 -6.82
N TYR A 70 -18.42 -5.97 -6.99
CA TYR A 70 -19.44 -5.85 -5.95
C TYR A 70 -19.98 -7.21 -5.44
N PHE A 71 -20.42 -8.10 -6.33
CA PHE A 71 -20.99 -9.41 -5.94
C PHE A 71 -19.91 -10.38 -5.40
N PHE A 72 -18.66 -10.15 -5.79
CA PHE A 72 -17.53 -10.93 -5.31
C PHE A 72 -17.24 -10.69 -3.81
N ILE A 73 -17.54 -9.49 -3.30
CA ILE A 73 -17.38 -9.18 -1.87
C ILE A 73 -18.20 -10.16 -1.01
N ASP A 74 -19.47 -10.31 -1.30
CA ASP A 74 -20.40 -11.14 -0.51
C ASP A 74 -20.03 -12.62 -0.54
N SER A 75 -19.47 -13.09 -1.65
CA SER A 75 -19.17 -14.50 -1.88
C SER A 75 -17.76 -14.91 -1.44
N ASN A 76 -16.76 -14.02 -1.52
CA ASN A 76 -15.34 -14.38 -1.39
C ASN A 76 -14.50 -13.42 -0.52
N ALA A 77 -15.05 -12.28 -0.09
CA ALA A 77 -14.30 -11.30 0.70
C ALA A 77 -15.06 -10.72 1.91
N LYS A 78 -16.10 -11.41 2.39
CA LYS A 78 -16.91 -10.95 3.51
C LYS A 78 -16.15 -10.90 4.84
N ASP A 79 -15.17 -11.78 5.02
CA ASP A 79 -14.25 -11.77 6.16
C ASP A 79 -13.26 -10.60 6.12
N LEU A 80 -12.95 -10.08 4.93
CA LEU A 80 -12.10 -8.90 4.78
C LEU A 80 -12.83 -7.65 5.26
N MET A 81 -14.14 -7.55 4.97
CA MET A 81 -14.91 -6.33 5.13
C MET A 81 -16.33 -6.64 5.64
N ALA A 82 -16.55 -6.47 6.95
CA ALA A 82 -17.86 -6.74 7.55
C ALA A 82 -18.98 -5.82 7.03
N THR A 83 -18.64 -4.62 6.55
CA THR A 83 -19.54 -3.71 5.84
C THR A 83 -18.78 -3.03 4.70
N THR A 84 -19.27 -3.18 3.47
CA THR A 84 -18.79 -2.40 2.32
C THR A 84 -19.95 -1.59 1.79
N MET A 85 -19.74 -0.30 1.55
CA MET A 85 -20.70 0.53 0.84
C MET A 85 -20.28 0.59 -0.62
N ALA A 86 -21.17 0.18 -1.52
CA ALA A 86 -20.98 0.38 -2.96
C ALA A 86 -21.97 1.44 -3.43
N ALA A 87 -21.46 2.47 -4.10
CA ALA A 87 -22.28 3.47 -4.75
C ALA A 87 -22.25 3.20 -6.26
N ARG A 88 -23.42 2.89 -6.82
CA ARG A 88 -23.57 2.68 -8.26
C ARG A 88 -24.14 3.94 -8.89
N ILE A 89 -23.49 4.44 -9.92
CA ILE A 89 -24.04 5.48 -10.77
C ILE A 89 -24.38 4.83 -12.10
N ASN A 90 -25.66 4.60 -12.34
CA ASN A 90 -26.16 4.13 -13.62
C ASN A 90 -26.42 5.32 -14.53
N GLY A 91 -25.59 5.49 -15.56
CA GLY A 91 -25.87 6.40 -16.66
C GLY A 91 -26.85 5.76 -17.65
N TYR A 92 -28.08 5.47 -17.21
CA TYR A 92 -29.05 4.78 -18.06
C TYR A 92 -29.87 5.71 -18.96
N ASP A 93 -29.54 7.02 -19.05
CA ASP A 93 -30.39 7.92 -19.79
C ASP A 93 -29.76 8.37 -21.10
N ASN A 94 -30.54 8.21 -22.17
CA ASN A 94 -30.25 8.60 -23.55
C ASN A 94 -30.15 10.13 -23.71
N ASN A 95 -30.25 10.86 -22.59
CA ASN A 95 -29.89 12.25 -22.41
C ASN A 95 -28.53 12.32 -21.75
N HIS A 96 -27.57 12.91 -22.46
CA HIS A 96 -26.13 13.02 -22.20
C HIS A 96 -25.72 13.75 -20.88
N ALA A 97 -26.50 13.64 -19.81
CA ALA A 97 -26.31 14.40 -18.57
C ALA A 97 -26.65 13.62 -17.28
N THR A 98 -26.57 12.28 -17.25
CA THR A 98 -26.80 11.53 -16.00
C THR A 98 -25.52 11.25 -15.23
N GLY A 99 -25.25 12.13 -14.25
CA GLY A 99 -24.32 11.93 -13.13
C GLY A 99 -22.84 11.99 -13.50
N ALA A 100 -22.24 13.19 -13.44
CA ALA A 100 -20.78 13.29 -13.45
C ALA A 100 -20.23 12.41 -12.32
N MET A 101 -19.25 11.55 -12.65
CA MET A 101 -18.50 10.85 -11.62
C MET A 101 -17.86 11.90 -10.71
N PRO A 102 -17.98 11.77 -9.38
CA PRO A 102 -17.27 12.66 -8.50
C PRO A 102 -15.79 12.63 -8.87
N VAL A 103 -15.19 13.82 -8.98
CA VAL A 103 -13.75 13.91 -9.17
C VAL A 103 -13.10 13.30 -7.93
N ILE A 104 -12.46 12.14 -8.11
CA ILE A 104 -11.65 11.55 -7.06
C ILE A 104 -10.38 12.42 -6.97
N PRO A 105 -10.07 12.99 -5.79
CA PRO A 105 -8.87 13.79 -5.62
C PRO A 105 -7.64 12.99 -6.08
N ASN A 106 -6.91 13.55 -7.05
CA ASN A 106 -5.62 13.03 -7.47
C ASN A 106 -4.56 13.60 -6.52
N ASP A 107 -4.46 13.03 -5.32
CA ASP A 107 -3.32 13.28 -4.45
C ASP A 107 -2.13 12.45 -4.97
N ALA A 108 -0.95 13.05 -5.00
CA ALA A 108 0.28 12.38 -5.38
C ALA A 108 0.58 11.17 -4.47
N THR A 109 0.09 11.17 -3.23
CA THR A 109 0.23 10.04 -2.30
C THR A 109 -0.84 8.96 -2.50
N SER A 110 -2.06 9.34 -2.89
CA SER A 110 -3.17 8.39 -3.06
C SER A 110 -3.01 7.50 -4.29
N ASN A 111 -2.11 7.88 -5.22
CA ASN A 111 -1.86 7.20 -6.48
C ASN A 111 -0.54 6.41 -6.54
N VAL A 112 0.23 6.37 -5.47
CA VAL A 112 1.47 5.57 -5.41
C VAL A 112 1.09 4.10 -5.24
N GLU A 113 1.28 3.27 -6.25
CA GLU A 113 1.00 1.83 -6.18
C GLU A 113 2.02 1.12 -5.27
N TYR A 114 1.56 0.36 -4.28
CA TYR A 114 2.44 -0.32 -3.31
C TYR A 114 2.65 -1.77 -3.75
N VAL A 115 3.75 -2.05 -4.42
CA VAL A 115 4.06 -3.38 -4.96
C VAL A 115 5.37 -3.89 -4.41
N SER A 116 5.50 -5.22 -4.34
CA SER A 116 6.80 -5.85 -4.08
C SER A 116 7.81 -5.45 -5.16
N GLY A 117 9.05 -5.17 -4.75
CA GLY A 117 10.09 -4.60 -5.60
C GLY A 117 9.96 -3.10 -5.85
N GLY A 118 8.86 -2.47 -5.41
CA GLY A 118 8.63 -1.04 -5.53
C GLY A 118 9.64 -0.21 -4.73
N VAL A 119 9.86 1.02 -5.17
CA VAL A 119 10.84 1.93 -4.58
C VAL A 119 10.16 3.23 -4.18
N TYR A 120 10.26 3.57 -2.90
CA TYR A 120 9.50 4.68 -2.31
C TYR A 120 10.37 5.50 -1.36
N TYR A 121 10.07 6.78 -1.25
CA TYR A 121 10.38 7.53 -0.05
C TYR A 121 9.37 7.17 1.04
N ILE A 122 9.80 7.20 2.31
CA ILE A 122 8.94 6.94 3.46
C ILE A 122 8.90 8.20 4.30
N ARG A 123 7.71 8.68 4.63
CA ARG A 123 7.52 9.91 5.42
C ARG A 123 6.42 9.75 6.47
N THR A 124 6.42 10.61 7.47
CA THR A 124 5.35 10.63 8.48
C THR A 124 4.06 11.17 7.85
N LYS A 125 2.90 10.64 8.26
CA LYS A 125 1.60 11.18 7.82
C LYS A 125 1.21 12.45 8.57
N THR A 126 1.58 12.54 9.85
CA THR A 126 1.22 13.68 10.72
C THR A 126 2.02 14.93 10.34
N THR A 127 3.26 14.74 9.87
CA THR A 127 4.20 15.80 9.56
C THR A 127 4.87 15.54 8.20
N PRO A 128 4.14 15.71 7.06
CA PRO A 128 4.53 15.19 5.74
C PRO A 128 5.82 15.73 5.12
N HIS A 129 6.54 16.59 5.83
CA HIS A 129 7.86 17.09 5.46
C HIS A 129 9.00 16.30 6.13
N LEU A 130 8.73 15.36 7.03
CA LEU A 130 9.73 14.50 7.67
C LEU A 130 9.86 13.16 6.95
N TYR A 131 11.03 12.91 6.37
CA TYR A 131 11.33 11.73 5.57
C TYR A 131 12.37 10.85 6.25
N TRP A 132 12.27 9.55 6.04
CA TRP A 132 13.32 8.60 6.38
C TRP A 132 14.55 8.90 5.53
N SER A 133 15.68 9.12 6.20
CA SER A 133 16.98 9.36 5.58
C SER A 133 18.05 8.55 6.29
N VAL A 134 18.92 7.91 5.53
CA VAL A 134 20.17 7.35 6.07
C VAL A 134 21.03 8.51 6.55
N ARG A 135 21.49 8.47 7.81
CA ARG A 135 22.39 9.48 8.37
C ARG A 135 23.78 9.34 7.77
N ASP A 136 24.33 10.44 7.27
CA ASP A 136 25.72 10.51 6.80
C ASP A 136 26.69 10.24 7.96
N GLY A 137 27.58 9.25 7.83
CA GLY A 137 28.61 8.91 8.82
C GLY A 137 28.69 7.41 9.17
N ASN A 138 29.54 7.06 10.15
CA ASN A 138 29.97 5.67 10.41
C ASN A 138 28.89 4.72 10.96
N ASN A 139 27.71 5.21 11.35
CA ASN A 139 26.75 4.37 12.08
C ASN A 139 25.53 3.94 11.26
N GLY A 140 25.30 4.51 10.08
CA GLY A 140 24.26 4.05 9.14
C GLY A 140 22.83 4.03 9.68
N PHE A 141 22.53 4.79 10.74
CA PHE A 141 21.18 4.84 11.31
C PHE A 141 20.21 5.56 10.37
N ILE A 142 18.95 5.13 10.41
CA ILE A 142 17.85 5.84 9.76
C ILE A 142 17.38 6.96 10.69
N THR A 143 17.19 8.14 10.13
CA THR A 143 16.76 9.35 10.82
C THR A 143 15.61 10.02 10.10
N LEU A 144 14.93 10.96 10.76
CA LEU A 144 13.97 11.82 10.10
C LEU A 144 14.60 13.14 9.71
N ASP A 145 14.53 13.49 8.42
CA ASP A 145 15.11 14.71 7.88
C ASP A 145 14.05 15.47 7.05
N THR A 146 14.14 16.79 7.04
CA THR A 146 13.21 17.67 6.30
C THR A 146 13.72 18.08 4.92
N ARG A 147 14.99 17.84 4.65
CA ARG A 147 15.73 18.26 3.46
C ARG A 147 16.34 17.09 2.70
N LYS A 148 16.52 15.95 3.38
CA LYS A 148 17.05 14.72 2.79
C LYS A 148 16.00 13.61 2.87
N ALA A 149 15.97 12.78 1.85
CA ALA A 149 15.12 11.59 1.81
C ALA A 149 15.88 10.47 1.11
N THR A 150 15.81 9.26 1.67
CA THR A 150 16.37 8.06 1.04
C THR A 150 15.25 7.27 0.38
N LYS A 151 15.53 6.73 -0.82
CA LYS A 151 14.62 5.78 -1.47
C LYS A 151 14.83 4.39 -0.89
N PHE A 152 13.74 3.72 -0.55
CA PHE A 152 13.72 2.37 -0.02
C PHE A 152 13.03 1.44 -1.00
N ARG A 153 13.70 0.35 -1.36
CA ARG A 153 13.06 -0.78 -2.05
C ARG A 153 12.37 -1.66 -1.02
N ILE A 154 11.11 -2.00 -1.28
CA ILE A 154 10.32 -2.89 -0.41
C ILE A 154 10.08 -4.19 -1.14
N ASN A 155 10.58 -5.29 -0.57
CA ASN A 155 10.39 -6.62 -1.13
C ASN A 155 9.50 -7.43 -0.19
N ARG A 156 8.47 -8.05 -0.76
CA ARG A 156 7.70 -9.08 -0.06
C ARG A 156 8.58 -10.30 0.15
N ASP A 157 8.51 -10.85 1.35
CA ASP A 157 9.22 -12.05 1.74
C ASP A 157 8.25 -13.23 1.83
N ASP A 158 8.27 -14.05 0.77
CA ASP A 158 7.48 -15.26 0.70
C ASP A 158 8.29 -16.53 1.01
N SER A 159 9.53 -16.39 1.52
CA SER A 159 10.44 -17.53 1.73
C SER A 159 9.90 -18.60 2.69
N GLY A 160 8.97 -18.21 3.57
CA GLY A 160 8.31 -19.10 4.52
C GLY A 160 6.94 -19.63 4.08
N LYS A 161 6.43 -19.24 2.91
CA LYS A 161 5.09 -19.63 2.45
C LYS A 161 5.13 -20.94 1.65
N PRO A 162 4.09 -21.81 1.74
CA PRO A 162 4.03 -23.08 1.02
C PRO A 162 4.15 -22.98 -0.51
N SER A 163 3.74 -21.85 -1.07
CA SER A 163 3.87 -21.52 -2.49
C SER A 163 4.41 -20.09 -2.58
N PRO A 164 5.74 -19.92 -2.67
CA PRO A 164 6.33 -18.60 -2.75
C PRO A 164 5.94 -17.93 -4.06
N ALA A 165 5.72 -16.62 -4.01
CA ALA A 165 5.52 -15.84 -5.21
C ALA A 165 6.72 -15.92 -6.16
N PRO A 166 6.51 -15.82 -7.49
CA PRO A 166 7.60 -15.65 -8.43
C PRO A 166 8.41 -14.37 -8.13
N GLU A 167 9.70 -14.34 -8.46
CA GLU A 167 10.62 -13.21 -8.15
C GLU A 167 10.17 -11.84 -8.69
N ASN A 168 9.34 -11.82 -9.74
CA ASN A 168 8.79 -10.60 -10.34
C ASN A 168 7.30 -10.40 -10.03
N ASP A 169 6.84 -10.96 -8.92
CA ASP A 169 5.48 -10.78 -8.45
C ASP A 169 5.22 -9.31 -8.07
N ARG A 170 4.56 -8.58 -8.97
CA ARG A 170 4.13 -7.20 -8.77
C ARG A 170 2.75 -7.09 -8.12
N ARG A 171 2.34 -8.11 -7.35
CA ARG A 171 1.14 -8.00 -6.52
C ARG A 171 1.25 -6.82 -5.56
N VAL A 172 0.09 -6.24 -5.28
CA VAL A 172 -0.04 -5.16 -4.32
C VAL A 172 0.31 -5.71 -2.93
N LEU A 173 1.08 -4.96 -2.14
CA LEU A 173 1.47 -5.36 -0.79
C LEU A 173 0.27 -5.31 0.16
N GLU A 174 0.02 -6.40 0.88
CA GLU A 174 -1.05 -6.49 1.88
C GLU A 174 -0.52 -6.20 3.28
N ARG A 175 -1.37 -5.78 4.23
CA ARG A 175 -0.90 -5.52 5.61
C ARG A 175 -0.22 -6.74 6.22
N LYS A 176 -0.73 -7.94 5.97
CA LYS A 176 -0.17 -9.20 6.52
C LYS A 176 1.09 -9.70 5.81
N ASP A 177 1.53 -9.06 4.73
CA ASP A 177 2.73 -9.50 4.03
C ASP A 177 3.95 -9.17 4.88
N ASP A 178 4.82 -10.18 5.10
CA ASP A 178 6.16 -9.94 5.62
C ASP A 178 6.99 -9.26 4.54
N VAL A 179 7.71 -8.21 4.91
CA VAL A 179 8.52 -7.41 4.00
C VAL A 179 9.94 -7.22 4.52
N GLN A 180 10.84 -6.99 3.58
CA GLN A 180 12.21 -6.55 3.79
C GLN A 180 12.41 -5.20 3.11
N LEU A 181 13.22 -4.34 3.75
CA LEU A 181 13.58 -3.03 3.21
C LEU A 181 15.05 -2.98 2.83
N HIS A 182 15.31 -2.27 1.73
CA HIS A 182 16.67 -1.89 1.36
C HIS A 182 16.76 -0.39 1.09
N ALA A 183 17.68 0.31 1.76
CA ALA A 183 18.01 1.69 1.40
C ALA A 183 18.86 1.71 0.13
N LEU A 184 18.45 2.54 -0.83
CA LEU A 184 19.16 2.75 -2.08
C LEU A 184 20.10 3.94 -1.96
N SER A 185 21.33 3.77 -2.43
CA SER A 185 22.37 4.79 -2.47
C SER A 185 23.10 4.74 -3.83
N SER A 186 23.98 5.71 -4.08
CA SER A 186 24.82 5.70 -5.27
C SER A 186 25.83 4.54 -5.29
N SER A 187 26.17 3.97 -4.14
CA SER A 187 27.10 2.84 -4.01
C SER A 187 26.40 1.48 -4.03
N GLY A 188 25.07 1.43 -4.03
CA GLY A 188 24.30 0.21 -4.15
C GLY A 188 23.05 0.19 -3.27
N SER A 189 22.75 -0.99 -2.73
CA SER A 189 21.58 -1.26 -1.91
C SER A 189 22.02 -1.81 -0.56
N HIS A 190 21.50 -1.25 0.53
CA HIS A 190 21.85 -1.66 1.89
C HIS A 190 20.62 -2.24 2.59
N ASN A 191 20.78 -3.41 3.21
CA ASN A 191 19.71 -4.02 3.99
C ASN A 191 19.37 -3.17 5.20
N ILE A 192 18.09 -3.07 5.52
CA ILE A 192 17.64 -2.41 6.75
C ILE A 192 17.46 -3.46 7.83
N GLY A 193 18.00 -3.14 9.00
CA GLY A 193 17.99 -3.94 10.21
C GLY A 193 17.65 -3.09 11.44
N VAL A 194 17.60 -3.73 12.60
CA VAL A 194 17.40 -3.06 13.90
C VAL A 194 18.59 -3.37 14.82
N ILE A 195 19.19 -2.34 15.42
CA ILE A 195 20.23 -2.44 16.44
C ILE A 195 19.67 -1.87 17.74
N GLY A 196 19.48 -2.72 18.75
CA GLY A 196 18.74 -2.33 19.95
C GLY A 196 17.30 -2.00 19.58
N GLN A 197 16.92 -0.72 19.64
CA GLN A 197 15.61 -0.22 19.19
C GLN A 197 15.70 0.62 17.91
N SER A 198 16.91 0.98 17.47
CA SER A 198 17.11 1.91 16.35
C SER A 198 17.22 1.19 15.02
N VAL A 199 16.64 1.77 13.97
CA VAL A 199 16.69 1.24 12.61
C VAL A 199 18.00 1.66 11.93
N SER A 200 18.68 0.74 11.26
CA SER A 200 20.03 0.97 10.68
C SER A 200 20.25 0.17 9.39
N VAL A 201 21.12 0.68 8.50
CA VAL A 201 21.63 -0.04 7.32
C VAL A 201 22.76 -1.03 7.64
N ASN A 202 23.30 -1.00 8.86
CA ASN A 202 24.44 -1.82 9.29
C ASN A 202 24.04 -3.03 10.15
N ALA A 203 22.73 -3.29 10.30
CA ALA A 203 22.23 -4.44 11.04
C ALA A 203 21.93 -5.64 10.13
N THR A 204 21.77 -6.80 10.76
CA THR A 204 21.17 -7.97 10.12
C THR A 204 19.79 -7.60 9.59
N SER A 205 19.52 -7.96 8.34
CA SER A 205 18.21 -7.74 7.72
C SER A 205 17.12 -8.29 8.62
N PHE A 206 16.10 -7.48 8.90
CA PHE A 206 14.96 -7.91 9.69
C PHE A 206 13.69 -7.93 8.84
N ARG A 207 12.72 -8.73 9.28
CA ARG A 207 11.42 -8.88 8.65
C ARG A 207 10.37 -8.25 9.55
N PHE A 208 9.40 -7.60 8.95
CA PHE A 208 8.25 -7.05 9.64
C PHE A 208 7.05 -7.05 8.69
N SER A 209 5.85 -6.98 9.26
CA SER A 209 4.61 -6.94 8.49
C SER A 209 4.51 -5.58 7.79
N PHE A 210 4.10 -5.55 6.52
CA PHE A 210 3.87 -4.30 5.80
C PHE A 210 2.87 -3.38 6.54
N GLY A 211 1.95 -3.99 7.30
CA GLY A 211 1.03 -3.32 8.21
C GLY A 211 1.70 -2.43 9.27
N SER A 212 2.95 -2.70 9.63
CA SER A 212 3.72 -1.93 10.62
C SER A 212 3.92 -0.46 10.25
N PHE A 213 3.89 -0.10 8.95
CA PHE A 213 3.89 1.30 8.53
C PHE A 213 2.63 2.06 9.00
N TYR A 214 1.52 1.37 9.21
CA TYR A 214 0.22 1.99 9.49
C TYR A 214 -0.25 1.78 10.94
N ASN A 215 0.38 0.86 11.68
CA ASN A 215 -0.05 0.47 13.02
C ASN A 215 0.74 1.17 14.14
N GLY A 216 1.66 2.09 13.81
CA GLY A 216 2.50 2.76 14.81
C GLY A 216 3.65 1.90 15.32
N ASP A 217 4.09 0.87 14.58
CA ASP A 217 5.22 0.05 15.03
C ASP A 217 6.55 0.80 14.92
N PHE A 218 6.63 1.83 14.08
CA PHE A 218 7.82 2.67 13.94
C PHE A 218 7.57 4.02 14.58
N GLY A 219 8.53 4.52 15.35
CA GLY A 219 8.47 5.83 16.01
C GLY A 219 9.79 6.59 15.85
N ALA A 220 9.85 7.77 16.45
CA ALA A 220 11.02 8.63 16.43
C ALA A 220 11.59 8.79 17.84
N ASP A 221 12.87 8.49 18.00
CA ASP A 221 13.62 8.78 19.22
C ASP A 221 14.27 10.16 19.09
N TRP A 222 13.69 11.13 19.78
CA TRP A 222 14.18 12.49 19.89
C TRP A 222 15.15 12.54 21.07
N ASP A 223 16.43 12.28 20.82
CA ASP A 223 17.46 12.31 21.86
C ASP A 223 17.47 13.71 22.50
N GLU A 224 16.95 13.83 23.73
CA GLU A 224 16.75 15.12 24.45
C GLU A 224 18.07 15.82 24.85
N LYS A 225 19.23 15.31 24.40
CA LYS A 225 20.52 15.85 24.82
C LYS A 225 20.74 17.25 24.22
N PRO A 226 20.93 18.28 25.06
CA PRO A 226 20.79 19.69 24.68
C PRO A 226 21.85 20.24 23.71
N ASN A 227 22.79 19.40 23.22
CA ASN A 227 23.95 19.83 22.44
C ASN A 227 24.09 19.17 21.06
N TYR A 228 23.10 18.40 20.60
CA TYR A 228 23.14 17.83 19.26
C TYR A 228 22.02 18.40 18.39
N THR A 229 22.43 19.04 17.29
CA THR A 229 21.60 19.30 16.10
C THR A 229 21.24 18.00 15.35
N ALA A 230 21.13 16.87 16.07
CA ALA A 230 20.97 15.56 15.46
C ALA A 230 19.50 15.34 15.14
N ASN A 231 19.23 15.09 13.86
CA ASN A 231 17.94 14.57 13.39
C ASN A 231 17.52 13.36 14.24
N PRO A 232 16.24 13.25 14.63
CA PRO A 232 15.75 12.15 15.46
C PRO A 232 16.00 10.81 14.78
N THR A 233 16.32 9.80 15.58
CA THR A 233 16.64 8.46 15.08
C THR A 233 15.35 7.65 14.96
N LEU A 234 15.18 6.91 13.87
CA LEU A 234 14.03 6.04 13.70
C LEU A 234 14.15 4.82 14.64
N ALA A 235 13.08 4.52 15.35
CA ALA A 235 12.97 3.39 16.27
C ALA A 235 11.89 2.40 15.82
N TYR A 236 12.06 1.12 16.16
CA TYR A 236 11.12 0.04 15.83
C TYR A 236 10.57 -0.64 17.10
N LYS A 237 9.26 -0.95 17.07
CA LYS A 237 8.44 -1.45 18.18
C LYS A 237 8.48 -0.55 19.41
N VAL A 238 8.24 0.75 19.19
CA VAL A 238 8.16 1.72 20.28
C VAL A 238 6.81 1.57 20.98
N GLU A 239 6.80 1.35 22.29
CA GLU A 239 5.56 1.26 23.06
C GLU A 239 4.91 2.66 23.15
N TYR A 240 3.71 2.82 22.59
CA TYR A 240 2.84 4.02 22.72
C TYR A 240 3.33 5.34 22.08
N VAL A 241 4.42 5.33 21.30
CA VAL A 241 4.97 6.54 20.61
C VAL A 241 5.16 6.31 19.10
N GLY A 242 4.39 5.38 18.55
CA GLY A 242 4.38 5.08 17.13
C GLY A 242 3.84 6.21 16.25
N GLU A 243 4.38 6.33 15.05
CA GLU A 243 3.82 7.19 14.00
C GLU A 243 3.19 6.36 12.87
N GLU A 244 2.22 6.94 12.17
CA GLU A 244 1.78 6.41 10.88
C GLU A 244 2.70 6.93 9.78
N TRP A 245 3.12 6.01 8.93
CA TRP A 245 4.02 6.26 7.82
C TRP A 245 3.29 6.07 6.50
N GLU A 246 3.72 6.83 5.49
CA GLU A 246 3.24 6.69 4.12
C GLU A 246 4.39 6.58 3.14
N LEU A 247 4.14 5.84 2.06
CA LEU A 247 5.08 5.58 0.98
C LEU A 247 4.74 6.53 -0.17
N VAL A 248 5.74 7.24 -0.68
CA VAL A 248 5.59 8.21 -1.76
C VAL A 248 6.69 8.03 -2.83
N ASN A 249 6.48 8.52 -4.05
CA ASN A 249 7.40 8.34 -5.19
C ASN A 249 8.54 9.38 -5.27
#